data_AF-B4K8G6-F1
#
_entry.id   AF-B4K8G6-F1
#
_cell.length_a   1.000
_cell.length_b   1.000
_cell.length_c   1.000
_cell.angle_alpha   90.00
_cell.angle_beta   90.00
_cell.angle_gamma   90.00
#
_symmetry.space_group_name_H-M   'P 1'
#
loop_
_entity.id
_entity.type
_entity.pdbx_description
1 polymer ?
#
loop_
_entity_poly.entity_id
_entity_poly.type
_entity_poly.pdbx_seq_one_letter_code
_entity_poly.pdbx_strand_id
1 'polypeptide(L)'
;MAHRLLNTLTKKHVVGIILLITAVICILNAAVFGHVLPTSSSFQQLVRQTISASTGYTCILYGLSPWLYNSHFAVPRRHIRYVLISMLIFLILGNIIALTTVIKTQYMIAGEESVNILDLYTPFELICRMINLVCFVATIVLLIIALVLVMLIALAINNLPDFTQEPSKVSLP
;
A
#
# COMPACT_ATOMS: atom_id res chain seq x y z
N MET A 1 29.69 2.48 15.58
CA MET A 1 28.31 2.98 15.76
C MET A 1 27.75 3.60 14.48
N ALA A 2 28.50 4.47 13.78
CA ALA A 2 28.10 5.14 12.54
C ALA A 2 27.67 4.20 11.39
N HIS A 3 28.39 3.09 11.15
CA HIS A 3 28.05 2.14 10.07
C HIS A 3 26.68 1.45 10.26
N ARG A 4 26.21 1.29 11.51
CA ARG A 4 24.88 0.71 11.82
C ARG A 4 23.76 1.75 11.70
N LEU A 5 24.05 3.01 12.02
CA LEU A 5 23.14 4.14 11.78
C LEU A 5 22.93 4.37 10.28
N LEU A 6 23.99 4.29 9.48
CA LEU A 6 23.90 4.39 8.02
C LEU A 6 22.99 3.29 7.45
N ASN A 7 23.22 2.04 7.84
CA ASN A 7 22.46 0.88 7.33
C ASN A 7 20.96 0.93 7.73
N THR A 8 20.64 1.49 8.90
CA THR A 8 19.23 1.69 9.31
C THR A 8 18.59 2.91 8.64
N LEU A 9 19.36 3.93 8.25
CA LEU A 9 18.87 5.02 7.41
C LEU A 9 18.54 4.52 6.00
N THR A 10 19.43 3.77 5.36
CA THR A 10 19.23 3.28 3.99
C THR A 10 17.98 2.40 3.89
N LYS A 11 17.76 1.50 4.86
CA LYS A 11 16.58 0.62 4.90
C LYS A 11 15.26 1.38 4.99
N LYS A 12 15.22 2.52 5.70
CA LYS A 12 14.00 3.35 5.81
C LYS A 12 13.69 4.07 4.50
N HIS A 13 14.71 4.57 3.81
CA HIS A 13 14.53 5.21 2.51
C HIS A 13 14.04 4.20 1.46
N VAL A 14 14.56 2.97 1.48
CA VAL A 14 14.09 1.89 0.60
C VAL A 14 12.60 1.60 0.80
N VAL A 15 12.14 1.48 2.04
CA VAL A 15 10.70 1.30 2.33
C VAL A 15 9.88 2.49 1.82
N GLY A 16 10.36 3.72 2.02
CA GLY A 16 9.70 4.92 1.52
C GLY A 16 9.57 4.95 -0.01
N ILE A 17 10.62 4.57 -0.72
CA ILE A 17 10.62 4.49 -2.20
C ILE A 17 9.62 3.44 -2.69
N ILE A 18 9.59 2.25 -2.08
CA ILE A 18 8.62 1.20 -2.43
C ILE A 18 7.18 1.69 -2.25
N LEU A 19 6.89 2.39 -1.16
CA LEU A 19 5.57 2.96 -0.92
C LEU A 19 5.22 4.05 -1.94
N LEU A 20 6.16 4.90 -2.32
CA LEU A 20 5.93 5.92 -3.37
C LEU A 20 5.65 5.30 -4.73
N ILE A 21 6.39 4.25 -5.12
CA ILE A 21 6.12 3.51 -6.37
C ILE A 21 4.72 2.88 -6.32
N THR A 22 4.39 2.25 -5.19
CA THR A 22 3.05 1.68 -4.96
C THR A 22 1.96 2.75 -5.08
N ALA A 23 2.21 3.95 -4.55
CA ALA A 23 1.28 5.07 -4.66
C ALA A 23 1.04 5.51 -6.09
N VAL A 24 2.10 5.62 -6.91
CA VAL A 24 1.98 5.99 -8.32
C VAL A 24 1.15 4.95 -9.07
N ILE A 25 1.40 3.66 -8.83
CA ILE A 25 0.61 2.58 -9.45
C ILE A 25 -0.86 2.67 -9.01
N CYS A 26 -1.14 2.88 -7.73
CA CYS A 26 -2.50 3.04 -7.22
C CYS A 26 -3.23 4.26 -7.83
N ILE A 27 -2.55 5.40 -7.95
CA ILE A 27 -3.15 6.63 -8.52
C ILE A 27 -3.40 6.46 -10.01
N LEU A 28 -2.44 5.90 -10.75
CA LEU A 28 -2.64 5.53 -12.15
C LEU A 28 -3.81 4.56 -12.29
N ASN A 29 -3.92 3.59 -11.38
CA ASN A 29 -5.00 2.61 -11.43
C ASN A 29 -6.38 3.25 -11.19
N ALA A 30 -6.46 4.16 -10.21
CA ALA A 30 -7.67 4.91 -9.90
C ALA A 30 -8.05 5.92 -11.01
N ALA A 31 -7.08 6.65 -11.56
CA ALA A 31 -7.30 7.74 -12.51
C ALA A 31 -7.52 7.26 -13.95
N VAL A 32 -6.70 6.31 -14.43
CA VAL A 32 -6.73 5.87 -15.83
C VAL A 32 -7.83 4.84 -16.04
N PHE A 33 -7.85 3.76 -15.24
CA PHE A 33 -8.83 2.69 -15.42
C PHE A 33 -10.17 2.98 -14.76
N GLY A 34 -10.23 4.02 -13.92
CA GLY A 34 -11.47 4.52 -13.39
C GLY A 34 -12.27 5.38 -14.36
N HIS A 35 -11.62 6.02 -15.33
CA HIS A 35 -12.28 6.91 -16.28
C HIS A 35 -12.74 6.20 -17.57
N VAL A 36 -12.10 5.08 -17.92
CA VAL A 36 -12.44 4.29 -19.11
C VAL A 36 -13.79 3.56 -18.96
N LEU A 37 -14.27 3.32 -17.73
CA LEU A 37 -15.60 2.74 -17.49
C LEU A 37 -16.50 3.80 -16.82
N PRO A 38 -17.76 3.98 -17.26
CA PRO A 38 -18.64 5.00 -16.70
C PRO A 38 -18.87 4.77 -15.20
N THR A 39 -18.25 5.62 -14.39
CA THR A 39 -18.28 5.58 -12.92
C THR A 39 -19.70 5.72 -12.35
N SER A 40 -20.62 6.27 -13.13
CA SER A 40 -22.02 6.47 -12.78
C SER A 40 -22.89 5.21 -12.90
N SER A 41 -22.44 4.14 -13.55
CA SER A 41 -23.29 2.97 -13.81
C SER A 41 -23.09 1.81 -12.84
N SER A 42 -21.98 1.75 -12.09
CA SER A 42 -21.73 0.62 -11.17
C SER A 42 -21.05 0.99 -9.84
N PHE A 43 -21.76 0.73 -8.73
CA PHE A 43 -21.25 0.91 -7.36
C PHE A 43 -19.95 0.14 -7.10
N GLN A 44 -19.78 -1.03 -7.73
CA GLN A 44 -18.59 -1.85 -7.57
C GLN A 44 -17.31 -1.18 -8.13
N GLN A 45 -17.42 -0.40 -9.20
CA GLN A 45 -16.27 0.33 -9.75
C GLN A 45 -15.86 1.50 -8.87
N LEU A 46 -16.85 2.24 -8.34
CA LEU A 46 -16.59 3.33 -7.41
C LEU A 46 -15.85 2.85 -6.16
N VAL A 47 -16.26 1.70 -5.60
CA VAL A 47 -15.59 1.07 -4.45
C VAL A 47 -14.13 0.74 -4.78
N ARG A 48 -13.85 0.16 -5.96
CA ARG A 48 -12.47 -0.15 -6.39
C ARG A 48 -11.60 1.10 -6.52
N GLN A 49 -12.13 2.16 -7.12
CA GLN A 49 -11.41 3.43 -7.26
C GLN A 49 -11.12 4.05 -5.90
N THR A 50 -12.09 4.01 -4.99
CA THR A 50 -11.94 4.56 -3.64
C THR A 50 -10.87 3.79 -2.86
N ILE A 51 -10.87 2.46 -2.95
CA ILE A 51 -9.84 1.60 -2.32
C ILE A 51 -8.46 1.91 -2.93
N SER A 52 -8.36 2.03 -4.25
CA SER A 52 -7.08 2.30 -4.90
C SER A 52 -6.55 3.70 -4.58
N ALA A 53 -7.41 4.72 -4.61
CA ALA A 53 -7.08 6.11 -4.27
C ALA A 53 -6.68 6.27 -2.79
N SER A 54 -7.43 5.66 -1.86
CA SER A 54 -7.09 5.68 -0.42
C SER A 54 -5.79 4.95 -0.13
N THR A 55 -5.53 3.83 -0.82
CA THR A 55 -4.23 3.13 -0.74
C THR A 55 -3.10 4.03 -1.25
N GLY A 56 -3.29 4.68 -2.39
CA GLY A 56 -2.30 5.60 -2.96
C GLY A 56 -2.00 6.76 -2.03
N TYR A 57 -3.02 7.43 -1.51
CA TYR A 57 -2.87 8.54 -0.57
C TYR A 57 -2.11 8.13 0.70
N THR A 58 -2.47 6.99 1.29
CA THR A 58 -1.80 6.46 2.48
C THR A 58 -0.33 6.14 2.19
N CYS A 59 -0.06 5.54 1.02
CA CYS A 59 1.31 5.24 0.59
C CYS A 59 2.16 6.50 0.34
N ILE A 60 1.56 7.61 -0.13
CA ILE A 60 2.27 8.91 -0.25
C ILE A 60 2.65 9.43 1.14
N LEU A 61 1.68 9.48 2.06
CA LEU A 61 1.91 10.01 3.40
C LEU A 61 3.04 9.26 4.11
N TYR A 62 3.00 7.92 4.07
CA TYR A 62 4.04 7.10 4.70
C TYR A 62 5.33 6.99 3.87
N GLY A 63 5.26 7.15 2.55
CA GLY A 63 6.43 7.17 1.67
C GLY A 63 7.28 8.44 1.80
N LEU A 64 6.63 9.58 2.06
CA LEU A 64 7.29 10.87 2.32
C LEU A 64 7.71 11.04 3.79
N SER A 65 7.10 10.29 4.71
CA SER A 65 7.39 10.36 6.14
C SER A 65 8.89 10.25 6.51
N PRO A 66 9.70 9.33 5.90
CA PRO A 66 11.14 9.25 6.15
C PRO A 66 11.92 10.53 5.79
N TRP A 67 11.41 11.33 4.86
CA TRP A 67 12.07 12.54 4.35
C TRP A 67 11.64 13.78 5.13
N LEU A 68 10.36 13.87 5.49
CA LEU A 68 9.78 15.02 6.19
C LEU A 68 9.99 14.97 7.70
N TYR A 69 9.96 13.78 8.31
CA TYR A 69 10.07 13.62 9.76
C TYR A 69 11.36 12.91 10.15
N ASN A 70 12.45 13.68 10.25
CA ASN A 70 13.73 13.21 10.79
C ASN A 70 13.86 13.50 12.30
N SER A 71 12.82 13.20 13.10
CA SER A 71 12.87 13.46 14.56
C SER A 71 13.62 12.35 15.31
N HIS A 72 14.45 12.76 16.27
CA HIS A 72 15.42 11.90 16.97
C HIS A 72 14.87 11.14 18.19
N PHE A 73 13.56 11.22 18.49
CA PHE A 73 12.99 10.60 19.69
C PHE A 73 12.69 9.10 19.52
N ALA A 74 13.14 8.28 20.47
CA ALA A 74 13.10 6.80 20.40
C ALA A 74 11.71 6.19 20.66
N VAL A 75 11.00 6.67 21.69
CA VAL A 75 9.69 6.16 22.13
C VAL A 75 8.57 6.32 21.07
N PRO A 76 8.35 7.50 20.46
CA PRO A 76 7.31 7.65 19.42
C PRO A 76 7.60 6.80 18.17
N ARG A 77 8.85 6.46 17.92
CA ARG A 77 9.28 5.69 16.74
C ARG A 77 8.80 4.23 16.77
N ARG A 78 8.58 3.67 17.96
CA ARG A 78 8.05 2.30 18.11
C ARG A 78 6.55 2.25 17.85
N HIS A 79 5.78 3.18 18.42
CA HIS A 79 4.34 3.29 18.18
C HIS A 79 4.01 3.57 16.70
N ILE A 80 4.73 4.49 16.06
CA ILE A 80 4.52 4.82 14.63
C ILE A 80 4.72 3.59 13.73
N ARG A 81 5.66 2.68 14.07
CA ARG A 81 5.88 1.45 13.29
C ARG A 81 4.74 0.44 13.45
N TYR A 82 4.20 0.28 14.65
CA TYR A 82 3.05 -0.60 14.85
C TYR A 82 1.81 -0.09 14.13
N VAL A 83 1.60 1.24 14.13
CA VAL A 83 0.53 1.89 13.34
C VAL A 83 0.77 1.69 11.84
N LEU A 84 2.00 1.81 11.35
CA LEU A 84 2.31 1.54 9.95
C LEU A 84 2.05 0.08 9.56
N ILE A 85 2.41 -0.87 10.43
CA ILE A 85 2.15 -2.30 10.22
C ILE A 85 0.65 -2.57 10.16
N SER A 86 -0.14 -2.05 11.11
CA SER A 86 -1.59 -2.25 11.11
C SER A 86 -2.24 -1.64 9.87
N MET A 87 -1.84 -0.41 9.49
CA MET A 87 -2.32 0.23 8.27
C MET A 87 -1.97 -0.56 7.01
N LEU A 88 -0.74 -1.09 6.89
CA LEU A 88 -0.35 -1.96 5.77
C LEU A 88 -1.23 -3.21 5.67
N ILE A 89 -1.56 -3.84 6.81
CA ILE A 89 -2.47 -5.00 6.83
C ILE A 89 -3.87 -4.62 6.34
N PHE A 90 -4.43 -3.50 6.81
CA PHE A 90 -5.74 -3.02 6.35
C PHE A 90 -5.73 -2.70 4.85
N LEU A 91 -4.67 -2.07 4.34
CA LEU A 91 -4.52 -1.78 2.92
C LEU A 91 -4.44 -3.07 2.08
N ILE A 92 -3.70 -4.07 2.52
CA ILE A 92 -3.61 -5.37 1.84
C ILE A 92 -5.00 -6.02 1.77
N LEU A 93 -5.72 -6.07 2.89
CA LEU A 93 -7.08 -6.63 2.93
C LEU A 93 -8.03 -5.89 1.98
N GLY A 94 -8.00 -4.55 1.98
CA GLY A 94 -8.79 -3.74 1.06
C GLY A 94 -8.49 -4.04 -0.40
N ASN A 95 -7.21 -4.13 -0.77
CA ASN A 95 -6.80 -4.45 -2.14
C ASN A 95 -7.14 -5.90 -2.54
N ILE A 96 -7.12 -6.86 -1.62
CA ILE A 96 -7.59 -8.24 -1.87
C ILE A 96 -9.09 -8.29 -2.15
N ILE A 97 -9.89 -7.54 -1.37
CA ILE A 97 -11.34 -7.43 -1.61
C ILE A 97 -11.58 -6.82 -2.99
N ALA A 98 -10.88 -5.72 -3.31
CA ALA A 98 -10.97 -5.10 -4.63
C ALA A 98 -10.59 -6.08 -5.76
N LEU A 99 -9.50 -6.84 -5.61
CA LEU A 99 -9.07 -7.85 -6.58
C LEU A 99 -10.13 -8.95 -6.77
N THR A 100 -10.71 -9.48 -5.70
CA THR A 100 -11.78 -10.48 -5.77
C THR A 100 -12.97 -9.97 -6.58
N THR A 101 -13.32 -8.69 -6.41
CA THR A 101 -14.39 -8.09 -7.21
C THR A 101 -14.00 -7.96 -8.69
N VAL A 102 -12.76 -7.58 -9.01
CA VAL A 102 -12.27 -7.50 -10.40
C VAL A 102 -12.32 -8.86 -11.09
N ILE A 103 -11.83 -9.90 -10.40
CA ILE A 103 -11.87 -11.29 -10.85
C ILE A 103 -13.31 -11.71 -11.12
N LYS A 104 -14.23 -11.51 -10.16
CA LYS A 104 -15.64 -11.86 -10.34
C LYS A 104 -16.26 -11.17 -11.55
N THR A 105 -15.98 -9.89 -11.78
CA THR A 105 -16.49 -9.17 -12.96
C THR A 105 -15.88 -9.66 -14.27
N GLN A 106 -14.65 -10.20 -14.26
CA GLN A 106 -14.05 -10.83 -15.44
C GLN A 106 -14.67 -12.20 -15.75
N TYR A 107 -14.80 -13.07 -14.74
CA TYR A 107 -15.33 -14.42 -14.94
C TYR A 107 -16.84 -14.47 -15.20
N MET A 108 -17.64 -13.54 -14.67
CA MET A 108 -19.08 -13.46 -15.00
C MET A 108 -19.32 -13.21 -16.49
N ILE A 109 -18.39 -12.54 -17.19
CA ILE A 109 -18.46 -12.32 -18.65
C ILE A 109 -18.07 -13.59 -19.42
N ALA A 110 -17.19 -14.42 -18.86
CA ALA A 110 -16.79 -15.69 -19.46
C ALA A 110 -17.82 -16.82 -19.24
N GLY A 111 -18.66 -16.73 -18.20
CA GLY A 111 -19.64 -17.76 -17.83
C GLY A 111 -21.03 -17.62 -18.48
N GLU A 112 -21.33 -16.47 -19.11
CA GLU A 112 -22.54 -16.31 -19.93
C GLU A 112 -22.27 -16.84 -21.34
N GLU A 113 -22.08 -18.16 -21.47
CA GLU A 113 -21.94 -18.84 -22.77
C GLU A 113 -23.18 -18.69 -23.68
N SER A 114 -24.30 -18.17 -23.15
CA SER A 114 -25.54 -17.95 -23.90
C SER A 114 -25.57 -16.65 -24.71
N VAL A 115 -24.65 -15.70 -24.47
CA VAL A 115 -24.58 -14.43 -25.20
C VAL A 115 -23.11 -14.07 -25.41
N ASN A 116 -22.67 -13.91 -26.66
CA ASN A 116 -21.30 -13.45 -26.98
C ASN A 116 -21.12 -11.97 -26.59
N ILE A 117 -20.94 -11.69 -25.29
CA ILE A 117 -20.70 -10.34 -24.76
C ILE A 117 -19.31 -9.82 -25.17
N LEU A 118 -18.43 -10.69 -25.64
CA LEU A 118 -17.11 -10.35 -26.19
C LEU A 118 -17.20 -9.39 -27.39
N ASP A 119 -18.26 -9.46 -28.20
CA ASP A 119 -18.51 -8.53 -29.32
C ASP A 119 -18.97 -7.15 -28.87
N LEU A 120 -19.41 -7.00 -27.61
CA LEU A 120 -19.86 -5.73 -27.06
C LEU A 120 -18.71 -4.86 -26.53
N TYR A 121 -17.54 -5.46 -26.29
CA TYR A 121 -16.36 -4.75 -25.78
C TYR A 121 -15.37 -4.45 -26.89
N THR A 122 -14.86 -3.23 -26.88
CA THR A 122 -13.75 -2.87 -27.76
C THR A 122 -12.47 -3.59 -27.31
N PRO A 123 -11.54 -3.92 -28.24
CA PRO A 123 -10.25 -4.51 -27.87
C PRO A 123 -9.47 -3.65 -26.87
N PHE A 124 -9.72 -2.34 -26.86
CA PHE A 124 -9.17 -1.40 -25.90
C PHE A 124 -9.66 -1.66 -24.46
N GLU A 125 -10.96 -1.89 -24.26
CA GLU A 125 -11.53 -2.15 -22.93
C GLU A 125 -11.02 -3.45 -22.33
N LEU A 126 -10.82 -4.47 -23.16
CA LEU A 126 -10.29 -5.77 -22.74
C LEU A 126 -8.84 -5.62 -22.24
N ILE A 127 -8.01 -4.88 -22.98
CA ILE A 127 -6.63 -4.56 -22.58
C ILE A 127 -6.62 -3.76 -21.27
N CYS A 128 -7.44 -2.70 -21.16
CA CYS A 128 -7.53 -1.89 -19.94
C CYS A 128 -7.91 -2.74 -18.71
N ARG A 129 -8.82 -3.71 -18.88
CA ARG A 129 -9.27 -4.59 -17.81
C ARG A 129 -8.17 -5.56 -17.36
N MET A 130 -7.36 -6.06 -18.30
CA MET A 130 -6.19 -6.89 -18.00
C MET A 130 -5.12 -6.09 -17.27
N ILE A 131 -4.82 -4.87 -17.73
CA ILE A 131 -3.85 -3.99 -17.06
C ILE A 131 -4.31 -3.67 -15.63
N ASN A 132 -5.59 -3.34 -15.43
CA ASN A 132 -6.14 -3.09 -14.09
C ASN A 132 -5.95 -4.28 -13.14
N LEU A 133 -6.19 -5.52 -13.61
CA LEU A 133 -5.94 -6.72 -12.82
C LEU A 133 -4.46 -6.86 -12.45
N VAL A 134 -3.56 -6.65 -13.43
CA VAL A 134 -2.11 -6.68 -13.17
C VAL A 134 -1.70 -5.61 -12.17
N CYS A 135 -2.27 -4.40 -12.25
CA CYS A 135 -2.02 -3.32 -11.30
C CYS A 135 -2.44 -3.71 -9.88
N PHE A 136 -3.61 -4.34 -9.68
CA PHE A 136 -4.04 -4.82 -8.36
C PHE A 136 -3.15 -5.92 -7.79
N VAL A 137 -2.71 -6.86 -8.63
CA VAL A 137 -1.77 -7.91 -8.19
C VAL A 137 -0.42 -7.29 -7.81
N ALA A 138 0.09 -6.38 -8.63
CA ALA A 138 1.35 -5.69 -8.38
C ALA A 138 1.30 -4.85 -7.08
N THR A 139 0.21 -4.13 -6.82
CA THR A 139 0.07 -3.36 -5.58
C THR A 139 0.04 -4.25 -4.35
N ILE A 140 -0.69 -5.38 -4.38
CA ILE A 140 -0.69 -6.32 -3.25
C ILE A 140 0.72 -6.87 -2.98
N VAL A 141 1.44 -7.29 -4.03
CA VAL A 141 2.80 -7.81 -3.88
C VAL A 141 3.73 -6.75 -3.29
N LEU A 142 3.68 -5.52 -3.78
CA LEU A 142 4.50 -4.41 -3.25
C LEU A 142 4.16 -4.08 -1.79
N LEU A 143 2.88 -4.10 -1.42
CA LEU A 143 2.46 -3.89 -0.03
C LEU A 143 2.95 -5.02 0.89
N ILE A 144 2.94 -6.27 0.44
CA ILE A 144 3.50 -7.41 1.19
C ILE A 144 5.00 -7.23 1.40
N ILE A 145 5.74 -6.86 0.35
CA ILE A 145 7.19 -6.58 0.46
C ILE A 145 7.45 -5.47 1.46
N ALA A 146 6.67 -4.37 1.40
CA ALA A 146 6.78 -3.27 2.35
C ALA A 146 6.49 -3.72 3.80
N LEU A 147 5.45 -4.54 4.00
CA LEU A 147 5.10 -5.10 5.31
C LEU A 147 6.24 -5.96 5.88
N VAL A 148 6.80 -6.87 5.08
CA VAL A 148 7.92 -7.73 5.50
C VAL A 148 9.13 -6.88 5.88
N LEU A 149 9.48 -5.87 5.07
CA LEU A 149 10.60 -4.98 5.39
C LEU A 149 10.39 -4.21 6.69
N VAL A 150 9.19 -3.65 6.90
CA VAL A 150 8.86 -2.93 8.15
C VAL A 150 8.91 -3.87 9.35
N MET A 151 8.40 -5.09 9.22
CA MET A 151 8.45 -6.12 10.27
C MET A 151 9.89 -6.51 10.62
N LEU A 152 10.75 -6.72 9.62
CA LEU A 152 12.18 -7.01 9.85
C LEU A 152 12.88 -5.85 10.58
N ILE A 153 12.56 -4.60 10.22
CA ILE A 153 13.11 -3.41 10.89
C ILE A 153 12.61 -3.30 12.33
N ALA A 154 11.33 -3.62 12.59
CA ALA A 154 10.75 -3.61 13.92
C ALA A 154 11.36 -4.71 14.82
N LEU A 155 11.49 -5.93 14.30
CA LEU A 155 12.08 -7.07 15.02
C LEU A 155 13.56 -6.85 15.33
N ALA A 156 14.34 -6.35 14.36
CA ALA A 156 15.76 -6.05 14.55
C ALA A 156 16.01 -5.02 15.66
N ILE A 157 15.03 -4.19 15.98
CA ILE A 157 15.13 -3.15 17.02
C ILE A 157 14.61 -3.62 18.37
N ASN A 158 13.59 -4.49 18.40
CA ASN A 158 13.11 -5.11 19.66
C ASN A 158 14.15 -6.04 20.31
N ASN A 159 15.05 -6.64 19.52
CA ASN A 159 16.14 -7.48 20.03
C ASN A 159 17.34 -6.69 20.56
N LEU A 160 17.31 -5.35 20.52
CA LEU A 160 18.32 -4.50 21.14
C LEU A 160 17.79 -3.99 22.50
N PRO A 161 18.47 -4.27 23.62
CA PRO A 161 18.14 -3.62 24.88
C PRO A 161 18.33 -2.11 24.73
N ASP A 162 17.30 -1.36 25.10
CA ASP A 162 17.23 0.08 24.96
C ASP A 162 18.09 0.73 26.06
N PHE A 163 19.40 0.88 25.81
CA PHE A 163 20.35 1.48 26.76
C PHE A 163 20.12 3.00 26.98
N THR A 164 19.03 3.58 26.46
CA THR A 164 18.70 5.01 26.62
C THR A 164 17.61 5.28 27.65
N GLN A 165 17.11 4.27 28.36
CA GLN A 165 16.35 4.47 29.60
C GLN A 165 17.30 4.86 30.75
N GLU A 166 17.85 6.06 30.72
CA GLU A 166 18.15 6.73 31.99
C GLU A 166 16.80 7.08 32.65
N PRO A 167 16.56 6.65 33.90
CA PRO A 167 15.37 7.06 34.60
C PRO A 167 15.45 8.57 34.79
N SER A 168 14.49 9.30 34.20
CA SER A 168 14.30 10.72 34.46
C SER A 168 14.00 10.89 35.95
N LYS A 169 15.04 11.09 36.77
CA LYS A 169 14.92 11.68 38.10
C LYS A 169 14.54 13.15 37.92
N VAL A 170 13.28 13.39 37.62
CA VAL A 170 12.67 14.70 37.84
C VAL A 170 12.09 14.63 39.25
N SER A 171 12.94 14.88 40.23
CA SER A 171 12.49 15.34 41.55
C SER A 171 11.89 16.73 41.34
N LEU A 172 10.56 16.84 41.35
CA LEU A 172 9.91 18.13 41.55
C LEU A 172 10.11 18.56 43.01
N PRO A 173 10.36 19.85 43.26
CA PRO A 173 10.35 20.43 44.61
C PRO A 173 8.94 20.46 45.21
#